data_AF-A0A7Z9M0X5-F1
#
_entry.id   AF-A0A7Z9M0X5-F1
#
_cell.length_a   1.000
_cell.length_b   1.000
_cell.length_c   1.000
_cell.angle_alpha   90.00
_cell.angle_beta   90.00
_cell.angle_gamma   90.00
#
_symmetry.space_group_name_H-M   'P 1'
#
loop_
_entity.id
_entity.type
_entity.pdbx_description
1 polymer ?
#
loop_
_entity_poly.entity_id
_entity_poly.type
_entity_poly.pdbx_seq_one_letter_code
_entity_poly.pdbx_strand_id
1 'polypeptide(L)'
;MYNSLSATVGLAPNRIVNEYGMTELFSQLYESNLTQLHETRVGHTPPPWLRARALNPTTLEPVGEHEKGLLAFFDLANLGSVCHVLTEDVGRVIGGRVYLEGRFAGAEPRGCSRTMDELMASRRIAGR
;
A
#
# COMPACT_ATOMS: atom_id res chain seq x y z
N MET A 1 2.85 11.06 -9.99
CA MET A 1 3.97 10.95 -9.04
C MET A 1 5.25 10.45 -9.72
N TYR A 2 5.30 9.23 -10.26
CA TYR A 2 6.49 8.65 -10.92
C TYR A 2 7.18 9.57 -11.94
N ASN A 3 6.44 10.20 -12.85
CA ASN A 3 7.04 11.12 -13.85
C ASN A 3 7.72 12.33 -13.19
N SER A 4 7.16 12.87 -12.11
CA SER A 4 7.74 14.00 -11.37
C SER A 4 9.02 13.58 -10.65
N LEU A 5 9.01 12.40 -10.00
CA LEU A 5 10.19 11.84 -9.36
C LEU A 5 11.28 11.56 -10.40
N SER A 6 10.93 10.90 -11.50
CA SER A 6 11.83 10.60 -12.63
C SER A 6 12.53 11.85 -13.15
N ALA A 7 11.78 12.93 -13.41
CA ALA A 7 12.35 14.20 -13.85
C ALA A 7 13.29 14.85 -12.81
N THR A 8 13.04 14.63 -11.51
CA THR A 8 13.82 15.23 -10.42
C THR A 8 15.10 14.46 -10.14
N VAL A 9 15.04 13.13 -10.08
CA VAL A 9 16.18 12.28 -9.70
C VAL A 9 16.96 11.74 -10.90
N GLY A 10 16.48 11.97 -12.13
CA GLY A 10 17.14 11.51 -13.36
C GLY A 10 17.06 10.00 -13.61
N LEU A 11 16.14 9.30 -12.94
CA LEU A 11 15.93 7.85 -13.11
C LEU A 11 14.73 7.59 -14.01
N ALA A 12 14.81 6.56 -14.86
CA ALA A 12 13.67 6.11 -15.64
C ALA A 12 12.52 5.63 -14.70
N PRO A 13 11.24 5.82 -15.05
CA PRO A 13 10.12 5.48 -14.16
C PRO A 13 10.11 4.02 -13.67
N ASN A 14 10.55 3.08 -14.51
CA ASN A 14 10.69 1.66 -14.17
C ASN A 14 11.80 1.35 -13.16
N ARG A 15 12.68 2.31 -12.85
CA ARG A 15 13.70 2.23 -11.80
C ARG A 15 13.21 2.81 -10.47
N ILE A 16 11.99 3.31 -10.43
CA ILE A 16 11.35 3.85 -9.22
C ILE A 16 10.32 2.81 -8.75
N VAL A 17 10.48 2.34 -7.53
CA VAL A 17 9.68 1.24 -6.96
C VAL A 17 8.98 1.72 -5.71
N ASN A 18 7.66 1.54 -5.64
CA ASN A 18 6.95 1.74 -4.38
C ASN A 18 7.19 0.57 -3.43
N GLU A 19 7.36 0.91 -2.17
CA GLU A 19 7.45 -0.03 -1.06
C GLU A 19 6.27 0.23 -0.12
N TYR A 20 5.56 -0.83 0.22
CA TYR A 20 4.54 -0.84 1.25
C TYR A 20 5.09 -1.58 2.47
N GLY A 21 5.03 -0.91 3.61
CA GLY A 21 5.49 -1.42 4.89
C GLY A 21 4.94 -0.60 6.04
N MET A 22 5.17 -1.08 7.26
CA MET A 22 4.82 -0.41 8.51
C MET A 22 5.63 -1.02 9.66
N THR A 23 5.71 -0.34 10.79
CA THR A 23 6.47 -0.81 11.97
C THR A 23 6.01 -2.17 12.51
N GLU A 24 4.74 -2.49 12.30
CA GLU A 24 4.12 -3.75 12.72
C GLU A 24 4.42 -4.92 11.76
N LEU A 25 5.00 -4.67 10.58
CA LEU A 25 5.38 -5.69 9.60
C LEU A 25 6.90 -5.78 9.48
N PHE A 26 7.45 -6.99 9.64
CA PHE A 26 8.88 -7.23 9.41
C PHE A 26 9.18 -7.47 7.93
N SER A 27 8.17 -7.90 7.16
CA SER A 27 8.25 -7.98 5.70
C SER A 27 7.73 -6.72 5.02
N GLN A 28 8.40 -6.31 3.94
CA GLN A 28 7.97 -5.24 3.05
C GLN A 28 7.44 -5.82 1.73
N LEU A 29 6.51 -5.12 1.10
CA LEU A 29 5.97 -5.48 -0.20
C LEU A 29 6.41 -4.45 -1.23
N TYR A 30 6.82 -4.91 -2.41
CA TYR A 30 7.33 -4.02 -3.46
C TYR A 30 6.50 -4.15 -4.72
N GLU A 31 6.35 -3.05 -5.45
CA GLU A 31 5.87 -3.12 -6.84
C GLU A 31 6.87 -3.87 -7.72
N SER A 32 6.38 -4.67 -8.66
CA SER A 32 7.21 -5.42 -9.60
C SER A 32 7.68 -4.59 -10.80
N ASN A 33 7.71 -3.26 -10.71
CA ASN A 33 8.08 -2.37 -11.83
C ASN A 33 9.48 -2.66 -12.41
N LEU A 34 10.40 -3.20 -11.60
CA LEU A 34 11.74 -3.59 -12.05
C LEU A 34 11.75 -4.84 -12.93
N THR A 35 10.78 -5.74 -12.75
CA THR A 35 10.72 -7.04 -13.44
C THR A 35 9.60 -7.10 -14.47
N GLN A 36 8.61 -6.21 -14.38
CA GLN A 36 7.42 -6.16 -15.24
C GLN A 36 7.26 -4.76 -15.87
N LEU A 37 8.14 -4.46 -16.83
CA LEU A 37 8.33 -3.13 -17.42
C LEU A 37 7.11 -2.52 -18.15
N HIS A 38 6.07 -3.30 -18.44
CA HIS A 38 4.93 -2.89 -19.27
C HIS A 38 3.60 -2.77 -18.52
N GLU A 39 3.58 -3.05 -17.21
CA GLU A 39 2.36 -2.98 -16.42
C GLU A 39 2.20 -1.58 -15.80
N THR A 40 1.07 -0.92 -16.05
CA THR A 40 0.81 0.47 -15.64
C THR A 40 0.21 0.61 -14.23
N ARG A 41 -0.08 -0.51 -13.56
CA ARG A 41 -0.54 -0.59 -12.15
C ARG A 41 -0.11 -1.90 -11.52
N VAL A 42 1.13 -1.94 -11.05
CA VAL A 42 1.66 -3.16 -10.44
C VAL A 42 1.26 -3.19 -8.98
N GLY A 43 0.44 -4.17 -8.58
CA GLY A 43 0.16 -4.38 -7.17
C GLY A 43 1.44 -4.75 -6.42
N HIS A 44 1.52 -4.41 -5.14
CA HIS A 44 2.66 -4.76 -4.30
C HIS A 44 2.67 -6.27 -4.09
N THR A 45 3.83 -6.89 -4.25
CA THR A 45 3.99 -8.34 -4.18
C THR A 45 4.44 -8.75 -2.79
N PRO A 46 3.66 -9.56 -2.07
CA PRO A 46 4.11 -10.23 -0.86
C PRO A 46 5.32 -11.14 -1.11
N PRO A 47 6.30 -11.18 -0.19
CA PRO A 47 7.24 -12.30 -0.17
C PRO A 47 6.51 -13.62 0.17
N PRO A 48 7.10 -14.80 -0.12
CA PRO A 48 6.44 -16.10 0.05
C PRO A 48 5.94 -16.41 1.48
N TRP A 49 6.48 -15.73 2.48
CA TRP A 49 6.17 -15.91 3.90
C TRP A 49 5.19 -14.88 4.46
N LEU A 50 4.68 -13.96 3.63
CA LEU A 50 3.63 -13.01 3.97
C LEU A 50 2.40 -13.26 3.11
N ARG A 51 1.22 -13.30 3.73
CA ARG A 51 -0.06 -13.42 3.04
C ARG A 51 -0.93 -12.21 3.33
N ALA A 52 -1.38 -11.53 2.29
CA ALA A 52 -2.34 -10.43 2.40
C ALA A 52 -3.77 -10.92 2.15
N ARG A 53 -4.73 -10.29 2.83
CA ARG A 53 -6.18 -10.43 2.60
C ARG A 53 -6.85 -9.07 2.68
N ALA A 54 -7.94 -8.89 1.94
CA ALA A 54 -8.88 -7.80 2.16
C ALA A 54 -10.05 -8.33 2.99
N LEU A 55 -10.43 -7.62 4.06
CA LEU A 55 -11.50 -8.02 4.98
C LEU A 55 -12.63 -6.98 4.99
N ASN A 56 -13.86 -7.44 5.22
CA ASN A 56 -14.99 -6.55 5.45
C ASN A 56 -14.76 -5.76 6.76
N PRO A 57 -14.93 -4.43 6.77
CA PRO A 57 -14.60 -3.62 7.95
C PRO A 57 -15.50 -3.88 9.17
N THR A 58 -16.68 -4.46 8.97
CA THR A 58 -17.65 -4.74 10.03
C THR A 58 -17.57 -6.20 10.50
N THR A 59 -17.54 -7.15 9.56
CA THR A 59 -17.56 -8.58 9.92
C THR A 59 -16.18 -9.18 10.08
N LEU A 60 -15.14 -8.52 9.57
CA LEU A 60 -13.76 -9.02 9.48
C LEU A 60 -13.60 -10.32 8.69
N GLU A 61 -14.64 -10.74 7.97
CA GLU A 61 -14.56 -11.86 7.04
C GLU A 61 -13.84 -11.46 5.76
N PRO A 62 -13.08 -12.38 5.13
CA PRO A 62 -12.47 -12.11 3.83
C PRO A 62 -13.50 -11.72 2.78
N VAL A 63 -13.21 -10.65 2.03
CA VAL A 63 -14.00 -10.27 0.85
C VAL A 63 -13.47 -10.99 -0.40
N GLY A 64 -14.26 -10.98 -1.46
CA GLY A 64 -13.91 -11.61 -2.72
C GLY A 64 -12.66 -11.00 -3.38
N GLU A 65 -12.10 -11.74 -4.34
CA GLU A 65 -11.05 -11.19 -5.20
C GLU A 65 -11.59 -9.97 -5.95
N HIS A 66 -10.76 -8.93 -6.09
CA HIS A 66 -11.17 -7.62 -6.58
C HIS A 66 -12.16 -6.86 -5.69
N GLU A 67 -12.53 -7.31 -4.49
CA GLU A 67 -13.35 -6.51 -3.57
C GLU A 67 -12.49 -5.64 -2.65
N LYS A 68 -13.04 -4.47 -2.29
CA LYS A 68 -12.39 -3.51 -1.41
C LYS A 68 -12.63 -3.89 0.04
N GLY A 69 -11.56 -3.89 0.84
CA GLY A 69 -11.64 -4.17 2.28
C GLY A 69 -10.47 -3.58 3.05
N LEU A 70 -10.48 -3.78 4.37
CA LEU A 70 -9.32 -3.53 5.23
C LEU A 70 -8.22 -4.54 4.90
N LEU A 71 -7.00 -4.06 4.72
CA LEU A 71 -5.86 -4.91 4.47
C LEU A 71 -5.41 -5.57 5.77
N ALA A 72 -5.35 -6.89 5.75
CA ALA A 72 -4.83 -7.71 6.83
C ALA A 72 -3.68 -8.57 6.32
N PHE A 73 -2.68 -8.74 7.17
CA PHE A 73 -1.44 -9.42 6.84
C PHE A 73 -1.17 -10.54 7.83
N PHE A 74 -0.80 -11.69 7.29
CA PHE A 74 -0.20 -12.77 8.05
C PHE A 74 1.27 -12.88 7.67
N ASP A 75 2.16 -12.41 8.54
CA ASP A 75 3.60 -12.32 8.29
C ASP A 75 4.37 -13.29 9.19
N LEU A 76 4.97 -14.32 8.60
CA LEU A 76 5.80 -15.28 9.34
C LEU A 76 7.17 -14.69 9.73
N ALA A 77 7.60 -13.58 9.13
CA ALA A 77 8.81 -12.87 9.54
C ALA A 77 8.63 -12.21 10.92
N ASN A 78 7.39 -11.96 11.37
CA ASN A 78 7.07 -11.46 12.71
C ASN A 78 7.27 -12.51 13.82
N LEU A 79 8.16 -13.49 13.62
CA LEU A 79 8.52 -14.49 14.62
C LEU A 79 8.99 -13.80 15.91
N GLY A 80 8.37 -14.15 17.04
CA GLY A 80 8.62 -13.49 18.32
C GLY A 80 7.74 -12.25 18.58
N SER A 81 6.77 -11.97 17.70
CA SER A 81 5.75 -10.93 17.84
C SER A 81 4.38 -11.43 17.30
N VAL A 82 3.43 -10.53 17.06
CA VAL A 82 2.13 -10.82 16.48
C VAL A 82 2.25 -11.00 14.96
N CYS A 83 1.94 -12.20 14.46
CA CYS A 83 1.96 -12.50 13.02
C CYS A 83 0.70 -12.08 12.26
N HIS A 84 -0.42 -11.84 12.96
CA HIS A 84 -1.69 -11.41 12.35
C HIS A 84 -1.92 -9.92 12.59
N VAL A 85 -1.70 -9.11 11.55
CA VAL A 85 -1.84 -7.66 11.63
C VAL A 85 -3.05 -7.23 10.81
N LEU A 86 -4.08 -6.71 11.49
CA LEU A 86 -5.15 -5.96 10.84
C LEU A 86 -4.74 -4.50 10.77
N THR A 87 -4.75 -3.93 9.57
CA THR A 87 -4.44 -2.51 9.37
C THR A 87 -5.73 -1.70 9.17
N GLU A 88 -5.59 -0.39 9.27
CA GLU A 88 -6.61 0.55 8.81
C GLU A 88 -6.39 0.95 7.34
N ASP A 89 -5.50 0.28 6.62
CA ASP A 89 -5.29 0.52 5.20
C ASP A 89 -6.39 -0.17 4.41
N VAL A 90 -6.83 0.48 3.35
CA VAL A 90 -7.92 0.01 2.51
C VAL A 90 -7.39 -0.29 1.13
N GLY A 91 -7.75 -1.45 0.60
CA GLY A 91 -7.29 -1.88 -0.71
C GLY A 91 -8.00 -3.13 -1.21
N ARG A 92 -7.43 -3.72 -2.26
CA ARG A 92 -7.88 -4.97 -2.87
C ARG A 92 -6.71 -5.95 -2.92
N VAL A 93 -7.02 -7.24 -2.83
CA VAL A 93 -6.06 -8.31 -3.10
C VAL A 93 -6.49 -9.02 -4.39
N ILE A 94 -5.60 -9.03 -5.39
CA ILE A 94 -5.85 -9.59 -6.73
C ILE A 94 -4.62 -10.39 -7.13
N GLY A 95 -4.78 -11.68 -7.44
CA GLY A 95 -3.67 -12.57 -7.77
C GLY A 95 -2.60 -12.64 -6.67
N GLY A 96 -3.02 -12.47 -5.40
CA GLY A 96 -2.12 -12.40 -4.24
C GLY A 96 -1.35 -11.08 -4.08
N ARG A 97 -1.56 -10.10 -4.97
CA ARG A 97 -0.93 -8.77 -4.91
C ARG A 97 -1.82 -7.75 -4.24
N VAL A 98 -1.21 -6.77 -3.58
CA VAL A 98 -1.91 -5.74 -2.81
C VAL A 98 -2.00 -4.44 -3.62
N TYR A 99 -3.23 -3.99 -3.83
CA TYR A 99 -3.56 -2.71 -4.46
C TYR A 99 -4.06 -1.77 -3.39
N LEU A 100 -3.19 -0.86 -2.93
CA LEU A 100 -3.48 0.12 -1.89
C LEU A 100 -4.34 1.26 -2.47
N GLU A 101 -5.46 1.56 -1.82
CA GLU A 101 -6.39 2.62 -2.24
C GLU A 101 -6.51 3.78 -1.21
N GLY A 102 -5.83 3.68 -0.06
CA GLY A 102 -5.80 4.71 0.98
C GLY A 102 -5.95 4.13 2.38
N ARG A 103 -6.35 4.96 3.35
CA ARG A 103 -6.69 4.53 4.71
C ARG A 103 -8.20 4.63 4.97
N PHE A 104 -8.68 3.90 5.97
CA PHE A 104 -10.07 3.95 6.42
C PHE A 104 -10.42 5.36 6.94
N ALA A 105 -11.67 5.78 6.74
CA ALA A 105 -12.11 7.11 7.17
C ALA A 105 -12.05 7.20 8.70
N GLY A 106 -11.29 8.17 9.22
CA GLY A 106 -11.08 8.35 10.66
C GLY A 106 -9.96 7.50 11.26
N ALA A 107 -9.21 6.75 10.45
CA ALA A 107 -7.97 6.10 10.87
C ALA A 107 -6.98 7.11 11.47
N GLU A 108 -6.20 6.69 12.47
CA GLU A 108 -5.21 7.58 13.05
C GLU A 108 -4.15 7.96 11.99
N PRO A 109 -3.85 9.26 11.80
CA PRO A 109 -2.86 9.68 10.83
C PRO A 109 -1.48 9.11 11.17
N ARG A 110 -0.84 8.42 10.22
CA ARG A 110 0.50 7.85 10.38
C ARG A 110 1.50 8.52 9.44
N GLY A 111 2.67 8.89 9.98
CA GLY A 111 3.81 9.45 9.24
C GLY A 111 3.76 10.97 9.01
N CYS A 112 4.80 11.49 8.34
CA CYS A 112 4.91 12.92 7.97
C CYS A 112 4.00 13.33 6.79
N SER A 113 3.11 12.43 6.34
CA SER A 113 2.23 12.62 5.18
C SER A 113 1.19 13.72 5.36
N ARG A 114 0.84 14.07 6.62
CA ARG A 114 -0.07 15.20 6.93
C ARG A 114 0.33 16.47 6.20
N THR A 115 1.61 16.83 6.24
CA THR A 115 2.10 18.06 5.62
C THR A 115 1.87 18.06 4.11
N MET A 116 2.01 16.91 3.45
CA MET A 116 1.78 16.82 2.00
C MET A 116 0.30 16.72 1.65
N ASP A 117 -0.50 16.01 2.43
CA ASP A 117 -1.96 15.96 2.21
C ASP A 117 -2.60 17.35 2.44
N GLU A 118 -2.18 18.07 3.48
CA GLU A 118 -2.57 19.45 3.77
C GLU A 118 -2.06 20.43 2.68
N LEU A 119 -0.84 20.25 2.18
CA LEU A 119 -0.30 21.03 1.05
C LEU A 119 -1.07 20.79 -0.26
N MET A 120 -1.45 19.55 -0.53
CA MET A 120 -2.22 19.19 -1.73
C MET A 120 -3.68 19.67 -1.63
N ALA A 121 -4.28 19.63 -0.44
CA ALA A 121 -5.61 20.17 -0.18
C ALA A 121 -5.63 21.71 -0.28
N SER A 122 -4.64 22.40 0.27
CA SER A 122 -4.53 23.87 0.20
C SER A 122 -4.30 24.38 -1.23
N ARG A 123 -3.51 23.66 -2.04
CA ARG A 123 -3.35 23.98 -3.48
C ARG A 123 -4.64 23.86 -4.29
N ARG A 124 -5.57 22.98 -3.92
CA ARG A 124 -6.89 22.87 -4.57
C ARG A 124 -7.82 24.03 -4.21
N ILE A 125 -7.63 24.66 -3.05
CA ILE A 125 -8.42 25.82 -2.60
C ILE A 125 -7.87 27.12 -3.21
N ALA A 126 -6.55 27.24 -3.33
CA ALA A 126 -5.89 28.43 -3.90
C ALA A 126 -5.93 28.52 -5.44
N GLY A 127 -6.40 27.46 -6.12
CA GLY A 127 -6.55 27.40 -7.58
C GLY A 127 -7.95 27.74 -8.10
N ARG A 128 -8.79 28.37 -7.28
CA ARG A 128 -10.11 28.90 -7.67
C ARG A 128 -10.11 30.41 -7.68
#